data_AF-A0A4Q5ZCY8-F1
#
_entry.id   AF-A0A4Q5ZCY8-F1
#
_cell.length_a   1.000
_cell.length_b   1.000
_cell.length_c   1.000
_cell.angle_alpha   90.00
_cell.angle_beta   90.00
_cell.angle_gamma   90.00
#
_symmetry.space_group_name_H-M   'P 1'
#
loop_
_entity.id
_entity.type
_entity.pdbx_description
1 polymer ?
#
loop_
_entity_poly.entity_id
_entity_poly.type
_entity_poly.pdbx_seq_one_letter_code
_entity_poly.pdbx_strand_id
1 'polypeptide(L)'
;KYAAYLTQLANTFGTNSAIYQQALADPANDNFRNYRDATYDASQTGILGRYKNVNSPQGNSPVAGSGEEFVNAFTLYPDQEEFNRDNTLNELEEYFQYKVELRNNQLNIGQNFITDERTITPSGGVAEKWYLFRIPVADYQLKVGNIPDFKSIRFIRMYLNGFEDSVILRFAKLELIRNTWRRFNYELDTTGQYLPIPVNTPTTFNQLAVNVEENSGRLPVPYKTPPGVVRQQQLSNNNVNLLLNEQSLSIQVCNLKQNESRGVFKTLNYDLRQYGKIEMYVHAEGINSSSDVKDNELYTVIRLGADLINNYYEVKIPLKVTPWGASDAANIWPAQNEMQLAITKLTDLKVRRNNSSSVGTYFREVDGDGKEYAILGNPNLGEIRVMFLGVENRRQADACTEVWFNELRLSDIDEEGGWAALGRVDFKLADLGTLYVSGSTRSIGFGTLEQRVNERSRENFNQFDVATNLELGKLLPKKASMSIP
;
A
#
# COMPACT_ATOMS: atom_id res chain seq x y z
N LYS A 1 30.62 -36.42 -25.07
CA LYS A 1 30.16 -35.03 -24.83
C LYS A 1 31.30 -34.14 -24.31
N TYR A 2 32.02 -34.52 -23.25
CA TYR A 2 33.03 -33.65 -22.60
C TYR A 2 34.50 -33.88 -23.01
N ALA A 3 34.77 -34.79 -23.95
CA ALA A 3 36.14 -35.17 -24.34
C ALA A 3 36.99 -33.99 -24.86
N ALA A 4 36.38 -33.06 -25.60
CA ALA A 4 37.07 -31.87 -26.10
C ALA A 4 37.47 -30.92 -24.94
N TYR A 5 36.56 -30.70 -24.00
CA TYR A 5 36.79 -29.88 -22.80
C TYR A 5 37.89 -30.48 -21.89
N LEU A 6 37.82 -31.78 -21.63
CA LEU A 6 38.82 -32.48 -20.82
C LEU A 6 40.20 -32.48 -21.51
N THR A 7 40.25 -32.68 -22.83
CA THR A 7 41.51 -32.58 -23.60
C THR A 7 42.11 -31.18 -23.50
N GLN A 8 41.28 -30.12 -23.55
CA GLN A 8 41.74 -28.76 -23.39
C GLN A 8 42.33 -28.53 -21.98
N LEU A 9 41.65 -28.96 -20.92
CA LEU A 9 42.16 -28.85 -19.56
C LEU A 9 43.47 -29.65 -19.36
N ALA A 10 43.56 -30.84 -19.92
CA ALA A 10 44.77 -31.66 -19.87
C ALA A 10 45.96 -30.95 -20.52
N ASN A 11 45.75 -30.28 -21.66
CA ASN A 11 46.80 -29.55 -22.37
C ASN A 11 47.21 -28.26 -21.65
N THR A 12 46.29 -27.57 -20.97
CA THR A 12 46.57 -26.30 -20.30
C THR A 12 47.15 -26.47 -18.89
N PHE A 13 46.60 -27.39 -18.09
CA PHE A 13 46.94 -27.53 -16.67
C PHE A 13 47.65 -28.86 -16.36
N GLY A 14 47.70 -29.80 -17.30
CA GLY A 14 48.18 -31.15 -17.06
C GLY A 14 47.13 -32.06 -16.41
N THR A 15 47.20 -33.36 -16.72
CA THR A 15 46.27 -34.37 -16.23
C THR A 15 46.35 -34.61 -14.72
N ASN A 16 47.46 -34.25 -14.07
CA ASN A 16 47.62 -34.38 -12.62
C ASN A 16 47.13 -33.14 -11.84
N SER A 17 46.68 -32.09 -12.52
CA SER A 17 46.18 -30.89 -11.85
C SER A 17 44.85 -31.16 -11.13
N ALA A 18 44.64 -30.50 -10.00
CA ALA A 18 43.39 -30.59 -9.24
C ALA A 18 42.17 -30.20 -10.10
N ILE A 19 42.33 -29.20 -10.98
CA ILE A 19 41.28 -28.72 -11.88
C ILE A 19 40.89 -29.82 -12.87
N TYR A 20 41.85 -30.50 -13.50
CA TYR A 20 41.56 -31.59 -14.42
C TYR A 20 40.90 -32.77 -13.69
N GLN A 21 41.39 -33.14 -12.51
CA GLN A 21 40.84 -34.25 -11.74
C GLN A 21 39.40 -33.98 -11.28
N GLN A 22 39.10 -32.73 -10.87
CA GLN A 22 37.73 -32.32 -10.53
C GLN A 22 36.81 -32.34 -11.75
N ALA A 23 37.25 -31.76 -12.87
CA ALA A 23 36.49 -31.77 -14.11
C ALA A 23 36.31 -33.18 -14.70
N LEU A 24 37.25 -34.10 -14.47
CA LEU A 24 37.11 -35.50 -14.88
C LEU A 24 36.02 -36.22 -14.07
N ALA A 25 35.91 -35.92 -12.77
CA ALA A 25 34.91 -36.49 -11.89
C ALA A 25 33.51 -35.89 -12.13
N ASP A 26 33.44 -34.58 -12.42
CA ASP A 26 32.21 -33.88 -12.74
C ASP A 26 32.43 -32.85 -13.87
N PRO A 27 32.32 -33.29 -15.14
CA PRO A 27 32.55 -32.40 -16.27
C PRO A 27 31.50 -31.28 -16.43
N ALA A 28 30.30 -31.45 -15.87
CA ALA A 28 29.21 -30.48 -15.93
C ALA A 28 29.17 -29.56 -14.70
N ASN A 29 29.87 -29.95 -13.62
CA ASN A 29 29.90 -29.28 -12.33
C ASN A 29 28.49 -29.07 -11.75
N ASP A 30 27.62 -30.07 -11.94
CA ASP A 30 26.21 -30.05 -11.59
C ASP A 30 25.82 -31.13 -10.58
N ASN A 31 26.79 -31.86 -10.03
CA ASN A 31 26.53 -32.85 -8.99
C ASN A 31 26.04 -32.21 -7.70
N PHE A 32 24.89 -32.69 -7.24
CA PHE A 32 24.31 -32.36 -5.95
C PHE A 32 25.10 -33.01 -4.82
N ARG A 33 25.28 -32.28 -3.71
CA ARG A 33 25.69 -32.88 -2.44
C ARG A 33 24.83 -32.33 -1.31
N ASN A 34 24.26 -33.24 -0.52
CA ASN A 34 23.45 -32.87 0.63
C ASN A 34 24.31 -32.16 1.70
N TYR A 35 23.79 -31.11 2.32
CA TYR A 35 24.50 -30.33 3.35
C TYR A 35 24.87 -31.15 4.61
N ARG A 36 24.29 -32.34 4.80
CA ARG A 36 24.58 -33.30 5.89
C ARG A 36 25.46 -34.48 5.45
N ASP A 37 26.03 -34.45 4.25
CA ASP A 37 26.94 -35.49 3.78
C ASP A 37 28.12 -35.66 4.75
N ALA A 38 28.42 -36.90 5.14
CA ALA A 38 29.45 -37.25 6.13
C ALA A 38 30.86 -36.76 5.72
N THR A 39 31.11 -36.55 4.42
CA THR A 39 32.37 -35.95 3.95
C THR A 39 32.58 -34.53 4.46
N TYR A 40 31.50 -33.76 4.70
CA TYR A 40 31.59 -32.44 5.31
C TYR A 40 31.95 -32.52 6.80
N ASP A 41 31.53 -33.57 7.49
CA ASP A 41 31.91 -33.81 8.89
C ASP A 41 33.38 -34.22 8.98
N ALA A 42 33.82 -35.16 8.13
CA ALA A 42 35.19 -35.64 8.07
C ALA A 42 36.20 -34.52 7.73
N SER A 43 35.80 -33.57 6.88
CA SER A 43 36.61 -32.40 6.51
C SER A 43 36.40 -31.18 7.41
N GLN A 44 35.54 -31.28 8.44
CA GLN A 44 35.16 -30.16 9.31
C GLN A 44 34.71 -28.91 8.54
N THR A 45 34.00 -29.11 7.43
CA THR A 45 33.54 -28.02 6.57
C THR A 45 32.50 -27.16 7.30
N GLY A 46 32.74 -25.85 7.34
CA GLY A 46 31.80 -24.88 7.91
C GLY A 46 30.49 -24.77 7.13
N ILE A 47 29.49 -24.09 7.73
CA ILE A 47 28.12 -24.01 7.20
C ILE A 47 28.10 -23.56 5.73
N LEU A 48 28.80 -22.47 5.38
CA LEU A 48 28.80 -21.93 4.01
C LEU A 48 29.34 -22.93 2.98
N GLY A 49 30.34 -23.73 3.34
CA GLY A 49 30.89 -24.77 2.45
C GLY A 49 29.92 -25.92 2.22
N ARG A 50 29.08 -26.25 3.22
CA ARG A 50 28.07 -27.31 3.13
C ARG A 50 26.94 -26.98 2.15
N TYR A 51 26.56 -25.72 2.07
CA TYR A 51 25.49 -25.26 1.17
C TYR A 51 25.98 -24.94 -0.25
N LYS A 52 27.28 -25.13 -0.56
CA LYS A 52 27.86 -24.76 -1.86
C LYS A 52 27.25 -25.53 -3.05
N ASN A 53 26.99 -26.83 -2.88
CA ASN A 53 26.53 -27.73 -3.96
C ASN A 53 25.11 -28.25 -3.73
N VAL A 54 24.33 -27.57 -2.88
CA VAL A 54 22.97 -28.03 -2.51
C VAL A 54 21.94 -27.73 -3.60
N ASN A 55 22.20 -26.76 -4.47
CA ASN A 55 21.28 -26.33 -5.52
C ASN A 55 21.57 -26.98 -6.89
N SER A 56 22.55 -27.87 -6.96
CA SER A 56 22.92 -28.51 -8.22
C SER A 56 21.88 -29.59 -8.61
N PRO A 57 21.57 -29.79 -9.90
CA PRO A 57 20.47 -30.66 -10.34
C PRO A 57 20.81 -32.16 -10.32
N GLN A 58 22.05 -32.55 -10.64
CA GLN A 58 22.39 -33.95 -10.86
C GLN A 58 22.41 -34.71 -9.52
N GLY A 59 21.41 -35.56 -9.32
CA GLY A 59 21.28 -36.38 -8.10
C GLY A 59 20.65 -35.65 -6.91
N ASN A 60 19.89 -34.57 -7.14
CA ASN A 60 19.17 -33.83 -6.09
C ASN A 60 17.85 -34.47 -5.64
N SER A 61 17.40 -35.51 -6.35
CA SER A 61 16.13 -36.22 -6.12
C SER A 61 16.30 -37.76 -5.95
N PRO A 62 17.26 -38.23 -5.12
CA PRO A 62 17.48 -39.66 -4.89
C PRO A 62 16.29 -40.30 -4.17
N VAL A 63 16.00 -41.56 -4.49
CA VAL A 63 15.06 -42.39 -3.74
C VAL A 63 15.73 -42.84 -2.44
N ALA A 64 15.03 -42.72 -1.31
CA ALA A 64 15.55 -43.15 -0.01
C ALA A 64 15.93 -44.63 -0.03
N GLY A 65 17.16 -44.95 0.37
CA GLY A 65 17.64 -46.32 0.46
C GLY A 65 17.00 -47.09 1.62
N SER A 66 16.86 -48.42 1.48
CA SER A 66 16.44 -49.26 2.61
C SER A 66 17.52 -49.25 3.70
N GLY A 67 17.23 -48.59 4.83
CA GLY A 67 18.16 -48.44 5.96
C GLY A 67 18.77 -47.04 6.13
N GLU A 68 18.43 -46.07 5.27
CA GLU A 68 18.81 -44.67 5.50
C GLU A 68 17.88 -44.01 6.54
N GLU A 69 18.46 -43.43 7.60
CA GLU A 69 17.71 -42.76 8.68
C GLU A 69 17.11 -41.42 8.22
N PHE A 70 17.70 -40.78 7.20
CA PHE A 70 17.28 -39.48 6.67
C PHE A 70 17.13 -39.53 5.15
N VAL A 71 16.09 -38.88 4.64
CA VAL A 71 15.92 -38.66 3.20
C VAL A 71 16.85 -37.54 2.77
N ASN A 72 17.82 -37.85 1.90
CA ASN A 72 18.82 -36.89 1.43
C ASN A 72 18.39 -36.08 0.19
N ALA A 73 17.17 -36.31 -0.31
CA ALA A 73 16.63 -35.59 -1.45
C ALA A 73 16.31 -34.13 -1.12
N PHE A 74 16.74 -33.24 -2.03
CA PHE A 74 16.44 -31.81 -1.95
C PHE A 74 15.10 -31.48 -2.61
N THR A 75 14.74 -32.19 -3.68
CA THR A 75 13.46 -32.09 -4.37
C THR A 75 12.95 -33.48 -4.73
N LEU A 76 11.63 -33.63 -4.89
CA LEU A 76 10.99 -34.83 -5.43
C LEU A 76 10.51 -34.64 -6.87
N TYR A 77 10.63 -33.41 -7.40
CA TYR A 77 10.26 -33.06 -8.75
C TYR A 77 11.50 -33.10 -9.65
N PRO A 78 11.36 -33.53 -10.92
CA PRO A 78 12.44 -33.39 -11.87
C PRO A 78 12.75 -31.91 -12.11
N ASP A 79 14.02 -31.58 -12.30
CA ASP A 79 14.41 -30.25 -12.77
C ASP A 79 13.97 -30.09 -14.23
N GLN A 80 13.19 -29.05 -14.48
CA GLN A 80 12.64 -28.72 -15.80
C GLN A 80 13.08 -27.31 -16.19
N GLU A 81 13.11 -27.02 -17.49
CA GLU A 81 13.39 -25.67 -18.02
C GLU A 81 12.16 -24.73 -17.92
N GLU A 82 11.16 -25.15 -17.14
CA GLU A 82 9.88 -24.49 -16.98
C GLU A 82 9.66 -24.06 -15.52
N PHE A 83 9.34 -22.78 -15.32
CA PHE A 83 9.22 -22.22 -13.97
C PHE A 83 7.77 -22.03 -13.48
N ASN A 84 6.81 -21.70 -14.37
CA ASN A 84 5.44 -21.32 -14.00
C ASN A 84 4.36 -22.37 -14.26
N ARG A 85 4.71 -23.59 -14.72
CA ARG A 85 3.77 -24.71 -14.92
C ARG A 85 2.67 -24.44 -15.97
N ASP A 86 2.98 -23.65 -16.99
CA ASP A 86 2.15 -23.44 -18.19
C ASP A 86 2.38 -24.46 -19.34
N ASN A 87 3.27 -25.45 -19.14
CA ASN A 87 3.77 -26.46 -20.08
C ASN A 87 4.44 -25.88 -21.33
N THR A 88 4.95 -24.65 -21.26
CA THR A 88 5.63 -24.00 -22.40
C THR A 88 6.99 -23.43 -21.98
N LEU A 89 7.94 -23.43 -22.92
CA LEU A 89 9.22 -22.75 -22.72
C LEU A 89 9.05 -21.27 -23.04
N ASN A 90 9.28 -20.42 -22.04
CA ASN A 90 9.20 -18.97 -22.19
C ASN A 90 10.58 -18.43 -22.63
N GLU A 91 10.84 -18.37 -23.94
CA GLU A 91 12.11 -17.89 -24.52
C GLU A 91 12.16 -16.36 -24.73
N LEU A 92 11.05 -15.67 -24.48
CA LEU A 92 10.94 -14.23 -24.67
C LEU A 92 11.71 -13.48 -23.57
N GLU A 93 12.82 -12.85 -23.95
CA GLU A 93 13.63 -12.02 -23.05
C GLU A 93 13.24 -10.54 -23.17
N GLU A 94 12.17 -10.16 -22.46
CA GLU A 94 11.79 -8.76 -22.27
C GLU A 94 11.70 -8.44 -20.78
N TYR A 95 12.44 -7.44 -20.31
CA TYR A 95 12.53 -7.15 -18.88
C TYR A 95 12.90 -5.70 -18.57
N PHE A 96 12.57 -5.32 -17.34
CA PHE A 96 13.07 -4.11 -16.70
C PHE A 96 14.24 -4.49 -15.80
N GLN A 97 15.36 -3.78 -15.97
CA GLN A 97 16.58 -4.04 -15.21
C GLN A 97 16.75 -3.02 -14.10
N TYR A 98 17.06 -3.54 -12.91
CA TYR A 98 17.42 -2.77 -11.72
C TYR A 98 18.88 -3.08 -11.35
N LYS A 99 19.72 -2.05 -11.26
CA LYS A 99 21.12 -2.20 -10.85
C LYS A 99 21.32 -1.69 -9.42
N VAL A 100 21.85 -2.57 -8.56
CA VAL A 100 22.26 -2.26 -7.19
C VAL A 100 23.77 -2.45 -7.09
N GLU A 101 24.50 -1.40 -6.70
CA GLU A 101 25.95 -1.42 -6.54
C GLU A 101 26.33 -1.77 -5.10
N LEU A 102 27.04 -2.89 -4.88
CA LEU A 102 27.41 -3.34 -3.53
C LEU A 102 28.86 -2.97 -3.18
N ARG A 103 29.21 -1.68 -3.36
CA ARG A 103 30.52 -1.14 -3.00
C ARG A 103 30.45 -0.46 -1.64
N ASN A 104 31.43 -0.67 -0.77
CA ASN A 104 31.45 -0.11 0.59
C ASN A 104 31.25 1.41 0.64
N ASN A 105 31.74 2.16 -0.35
CA ASN A 105 31.59 3.62 -0.43
C ASN A 105 30.22 4.09 -0.97
N GLN A 106 29.38 3.18 -1.45
CA GLN A 106 28.04 3.45 -1.99
C GLN A 106 26.91 2.87 -1.11
N LEU A 107 27.25 2.34 0.06
CA LEU A 107 26.30 1.85 1.06
C LEU A 107 25.94 2.95 2.07
N ASN A 108 25.43 4.09 1.57
CA ASN A 108 24.98 5.22 2.38
C ASN A 108 23.46 5.41 2.22
N ILE A 109 22.78 5.86 3.27
CA ILE A 109 21.35 6.21 3.22
C ILE A 109 21.11 7.29 2.14
N GLY A 110 20.06 7.12 1.34
CA GLY A 110 19.67 8.03 0.27
C GLY A 110 20.36 7.77 -1.07
N GLN A 111 21.30 6.83 -1.13
CA GLN A 111 21.94 6.37 -2.36
C GLN A 111 21.61 4.90 -2.62
N ASN A 112 21.71 4.46 -3.87
CA ASN A 112 21.64 3.04 -4.23
C ASN A 112 20.40 2.30 -3.67
N PHE A 113 19.25 3.00 -3.61
CA PHE A 113 17.99 2.50 -3.07
C PHE A 113 17.99 2.18 -1.56
N ILE A 114 19.00 2.61 -0.80
CA ILE A 114 19.06 2.41 0.65
C ILE A 114 18.25 3.50 1.33
N THR A 115 17.25 3.07 2.10
CA THR A 115 16.34 3.98 2.84
C THR A 115 16.62 4.04 4.32
N ASP A 116 17.20 2.99 4.88
CA ASP A 116 17.54 2.92 6.30
C ASP A 116 18.72 1.96 6.51
N GLU A 117 19.44 2.13 7.62
CA GLU A 117 20.45 1.17 8.08
C GLU A 117 20.35 0.97 9.59
N ARG A 118 20.62 -0.25 10.05
CA ARG A 118 20.65 -0.57 11.48
C ARG A 118 21.88 -1.39 11.81
N THR A 119 22.62 -0.94 12.81
CA THR A 119 23.74 -1.71 13.36
C THR A 119 23.25 -2.50 14.56
N ILE A 120 23.47 -3.82 14.55
CA ILE A 120 23.12 -4.73 15.63
C ILE A 120 24.38 -5.49 16.01
N THR A 121 24.65 -5.61 17.30
CA THR A 121 25.71 -6.48 17.81
C THR A 121 25.06 -7.69 18.48
N PRO A 122 25.05 -8.86 17.82
CA PRO A 122 24.57 -10.10 18.44
C PRO A 122 25.38 -10.42 19.70
N SER A 123 24.77 -11.09 20.67
CA SER A 123 25.43 -11.45 21.93
C SER A 123 26.67 -12.32 21.67
N GLY A 124 27.87 -11.75 21.87
CA GLY A 124 29.16 -12.41 21.60
C GLY A 124 29.61 -12.40 20.13
N GLY A 125 28.90 -11.68 19.26
CA GLY A 125 29.21 -11.55 17.83
C GLY A 125 29.93 -10.26 17.45
N VAL A 126 30.29 -10.15 16.17
CA VAL A 126 30.78 -8.91 15.56
C VAL A 126 29.58 -8.00 15.28
N ALA A 127 29.78 -6.68 15.34
CA ALA A 127 28.74 -5.74 14.93
C ALA A 127 28.38 -5.97 13.45
N GLU A 128 27.11 -6.27 13.20
CA GLU A 128 26.55 -6.48 11.86
C GLU A 128 25.69 -5.27 11.47
N LYS A 129 25.74 -4.89 10.20
CA LYS A 129 24.95 -3.79 9.67
C LYS A 129 23.92 -4.32 8.68
N TRP A 130 22.65 -4.01 8.95
CA TRP A 130 21.50 -4.36 8.12
C TRP A 130 21.07 -3.14 7.32
N TYR A 131 21.02 -3.30 5.99
CA TYR A 131 20.62 -2.25 5.06
C TYR A 131 19.22 -2.53 4.52
N LEU A 132 18.34 -1.52 4.56
CA LEU A 132 17.01 -1.60 3.98
C LEU A 132 16.98 -1.02 2.57
N PHE A 133 16.97 -1.92 1.58
CA PHE A 133 16.82 -1.56 0.17
C PHE A 133 15.33 -1.42 -0.20
N ARG A 134 14.96 -0.30 -0.81
CA ARG A 134 13.64 -0.06 -1.40
C ARG A 134 13.80 0.41 -2.84
N ILE A 135 13.64 -0.53 -3.77
CA ILE A 135 13.80 -0.28 -5.21
C ILE A 135 12.42 0.07 -5.80
N PRO A 136 12.20 1.30 -6.30
CA PRO A 136 10.95 1.66 -6.98
C PRO A 136 10.86 0.91 -8.31
N VAL A 137 9.81 0.11 -8.48
CA VAL A 137 9.61 -0.68 -9.70
C VAL A 137 9.47 0.21 -10.94
N ALA A 138 8.91 1.42 -10.81
CA ALA A 138 8.77 2.33 -11.94
C ALA A 138 10.12 2.92 -12.43
N ASP A 139 11.15 2.96 -11.59
CA ASP A 139 12.42 3.64 -11.85
C ASP A 139 13.50 2.65 -12.32
N TYR A 140 13.22 1.95 -13.42
CA TYR A 140 14.17 1.01 -14.03
C TYR A 140 15.28 1.76 -14.79
N GLN A 141 16.51 1.23 -14.78
CA GLN A 141 17.62 1.85 -15.54
C GLN A 141 17.64 1.46 -17.01
N LEU A 142 17.23 0.23 -17.32
CA LEU A 142 17.20 -0.29 -18.67
C LEU A 142 15.91 -1.07 -18.91
N LYS A 143 15.31 -0.84 -20.08
CA LYS A 143 14.24 -1.67 -20.64
C LYS A 143 14.82 -2.45 -21.81
N VAL A 144 14.72 -3.77 -21.75
CA VAL A 144 15.15 -4.68 -22.81
C VAL A 144 13.91 -5.26 -23.50
N GLY A 145 13.90 -5.23 -24.83
CA GLY A 145 12.75 -5.68 -25.63
C GLY A 145 11.59 -4.69 -25.68
N ASN A 146 10.41 -5.16 -26.09
CA ASN A 146 9.23 -4.32 -26.36
C ASN A 146 8.18 -4.35 -25.25
N ILE A 147 8.57 -4.66 -24.01
CA ILE A 147 7.65 -4.70 -22.86
C ILE A 147 6.98 -3.34 -22.59
N PRO A 148 5.65 -3.20 -22.75
CA PRO A 148 5.01 -1.88 -22.75
C PRO A 148 4.87 -1.28 -21.35
N ASP A 149 4.52 -2.10 -20.35
CA ASP A 149 4.21 -1.68 -19.00
C ASP A 149 4.36 -2.82 -17.98
N PHE A 150 4.06 -2.53 -16.71
CA PHE A 150 4.14 -3.46 -15.59
C PHE A 150 2.87 -4.30 -15.37
N LYS A 151 1.90 -4.33 -16.31
CA LYS A 151 0.63 -5.04 -16.10
C LYS A 151 0.80 -6.57 -16.08
N SER A 152 1.82 -7.09 -16.77
CA SER A 152 2.07 -8.53 -16.89
C SER A 152 3.54 -8.85 -16.65
N ILE A 153 3.96 -8.85 -15.38
CA ILE A 153 5.29 -9.32 -14.97
C ILE A 153 5.14 -10.71 -14.34
N ARG A 154 5.86 -11.70 -14.87
CA ARG A 154 5.76 -13.11 -14.44
C ARG A 154 6.93 -13.59 -13.60
N PHE A 155 8.13 -13.10 -13.90
CA PHE A 155 9.38 -13.61 -13.34
C PHE A 155 10.23 -12.49 -12.78
N ILE A 156 11.01 -12.81 -11.74
CA ILE A 156 12.06 -11.96 -11.19
C ILE A 156 13.35 -12.76 -11.25
N ARG A 157 14.37 -12.22 -11.91
CA ARG A 157 15.70 -12.82 -11.99
C ARG A 157 16.70 -11.89 -11.31
N MET A 158 17.40 -12.39 -10.30
CA MET A 158 18.52 -11.70 -9.66
C MET A 158 19.81 -12.42 -10.00
N TYR A 159 20.86 -11.66 -10.29
CA TYR A 159 22.19 -12.21 -10.52
C TYR A 159 23.25 -11.24 -10.00
N LEU A 160 24.42 -11.79 -9.70
CA LEU A 160 25.55 -11.04 -9.16
C LEU A 160 26.64 -10.97 -10.21
N ASN A 161 27.28 -9.81 -10.36
CA ASN A 161 28.35 -9.58 -11.32
C ASN A 161 29.33 -8.52 -10.77
N GLY A 162 30.59 -8.58 -11.19
CA GLY A 162 31.60 -7.57 -10.90
C GLY A 162 32.31 -7.74 -9.56
N PHE A 163 32.27 -8.92 -8.96
CA PHE A 163 32.99 -9.24 -7.73
C PHE A 163 34.33 -9.91 -8.05
N GLU A 164 35.40 -9.50 -7.37
CA GLU A 164 36.74 -10.05 -7.54
C GLU A 164 36.93 -11.39 -6.78
N ASP A 165 36.15 -11.59 -5.72
CA ASP A 165 36.18 -12.78 -4.86
C ASP A 165 34.75 -13.21 -4.47
N SER A 166 34.64 -14.31 -3.73
CA SER A 166 33.41 -14.87 -3.19
C SER A 166 32.63 -13.87 -2.33
N VAL A 167 31.33 -13.79 -2.59
CA VAL A 167 30.41 -12.86 -1.91
C VAL A 167 29.18 -13.63 -1.45
N ILE A 168 28.74 -13.31 -0.22
CA ILE A 168 27.57 -13.92 0.40
C ILE A 168 26.62 -12.80 0.78
N LEU A 169 25.44 -12.80 0.16
CA LEU A 169 24.37 -11.88 0.49
C LEU A 169 23.33 -12.61 1.34
N ARG A 170 22.97 -12.01 2.46
CA ARG A 170 21.92 -12.51 3.35
C ARG A 170 20.74 -11.55 3.31
N PHE A 171 19.61 -12.04 2.84
CA PHE A 171 18.36 -11.30 2.84
C PHE A 171 17.54 -11.75 4.06
N ALA A 172 17.39 -10.88 5.06
CA ALA A 172 16.47 -11.14 6.16
C ALA A 172 15.03 -11.20 5.65
N LYS A 173 14.70 -10.32 4.69
CA LYS A 173 13.41 -10.23 4.03
C LYS A 173 13.62 -9.77 2.60
N LEU A 174 13.00 -10.46 1.65
CA LEU A 174 12.93 -10.04 0.24
C LEU A 174 11.48 -10.16 -0.20
N GLU A 175 10.84 -9.03 -0.47
CA GLU A 175 9.42 -8.99 -0.80
C GLU A 175 9.10 -7.92 -1.83
N LEU A 176 7.99 -8.11 -2.54
CA LEU A 176 7.38 -7.08 -3.37
C LEU A 176 6.28 -6.39 -2.56
N ILE A 177 6.47 -5.10 -2.31
CA ILE A 177 5.52 -4.29 -1.55
C ILE A 177 4.63 -3.52 -2.53
N ARG A 178 3.31 -3.64 -2.34
CA ARG A 178 2.34 -2.82 -3.06
C ARG A 178 1.94 -1.63 -2.21
N ASN A 179 2.09 -0.42 -2.75
CA ASN A 179 1.53 0.78 -2.14
C ASN A 179 0.09 1.02 -2.64
N THR A 180 -0.83 1.35 -1.73
CA THR A 180 -2.20 1.74 -2.08
C THR A 180 -2.29 3.21 -2.50
N TRP A 181 -1.36 4.03 -2.03
CA TRP A 181 -1.19 5.41 -2.44
C TRP A 181 -0.38 5.44 -3.73
N ARG A 182 -0.70 6.37 -4.63
CA ARG A 182 -0.05 6.52 -5.93
C ARG A 182 0.46 7.94 -6.09
N ARG A 183 1.67 8.11 -6.62
CA ARG A 183 2.20 9.43 -6.95
C ARG A 183 1.26 10.17 -7.91
N PHE A 184 1.01 11.45 -7.62
CA PHE A 184 0.30 12.35 -8.52
C PHE A 184 1.30 13.00 -9.46
N ASN A 185 1.19 12.70 -10.76
CA ASN A 185 2.17 13.11 -11.78
C ASN A 185 1.77 14.39 -12.55
N TYR A 186 0.81 15.15 -12.01
CA TYR A 186 0.33 16.40 -12.60
C TYR A 186 0.55 17.55 -11.62
N GLU A 187 0.67 18.76 -12.15
CA GLU A 187 0.72 19.96 -11.34
C GLU A 187 -0.61 20.12 -10.61
N LEU A 188 -0.52 20.40 -9.30
CA LEU A 188 -1.68 20.58 -8.46
C LEU A 188 -2.05 22.06 -8.46
N ASP A 189 -2.67 22.51 -9.54
CA ASP A 189 -3.10 23.89 -9.71
C ASP A 189 -4.61 24.06 -9.48
N THR A 190 -5.11 25.25 -9.80
CA THR A 190 -6.54 25.60 -9.78
C THR A 190 -7.05 25.96 -11.18
N THR A 191 -6.33 25.60 -12.25
CA THR A 191 -6.69 25.96 -13.64
C THR A 191 -7.70 24.99 -14.24
N GLY A 192 -7.90 23.82 -13.62
CA GLY A 192 -8.80 22.77 -14.11
C GLY A 192 -8.18 21.92 -15.22
N GLN A 193 -6.86 22.00 -15.44
CA GLN A 193 -6.16 21.29 -16.50
C GLN A 193 -5.18 20.24 -15.94
N TYR A 194 -5.09 19.09 -16.62
CA TYR A 194 -4.07 18.10 -16.33
C TYR A 194 -2.75 18.51 -16.99
N LEU A 195 -1.97 19.33 -16.28
CA LEU A 195 -0.62 19.70 -16.70
C LEU A 195 0.37 18.66 -16.16
N PRO A 196 0.97 17.80 -17.02
CA PRO A 196 1.89 16.78 -16.54
C PRO A 196 3.18 17.42 -16.02
N ILE A 197 3.67 16.94 -14.87
CA ILE A 197 4.95 17.38 -14.33
C ILE A 197 6.06 16.91 -15.28
N PRO A 198 6.98 17.79 -15.72
CA PRO A 198 8.08 17.39 -16.59
C PRO A 198 8.95 16.30 -15.96
N VAL A 199 9.35 15.31 -16.76
CA VAL A 199 10.16 14.16 -16.31
C VAL A 199 11.54 14.61 -15.77
N ASN A 200 12.05 15.73 -16.26
CA ASN A 200 13.34 16.32 -15.89
C ASN A 200 13.26 17.37 -14.77
N THR A 201 12.19 17.34 -13.94
CA THR A 201 12.10 18.22 -12.77
C THR A 201 13.25 17.95 -11.80
N PRO A 202 13.91 18.99 -11.24
CA PRO A 202 14.96 18.81 -10.23
C PRO A 202 14.40 18.33 -8.88
N THR A 203 13.08 18.34 -8.70
CA THR A 203 12.39 17.91 -7.48
C THR A 203 12.42 16.39 -7.36
N THR A 204 13.09 15.88 -6.32
CA THR A 204 13.04 14.47 -5.97
C THR A 204 11.81 14.20 -5.12
N PHE A 205 11.14 13.07 -5.35
CA PHE A 205 9.93 12.70 -4.64
C PHE A 205 9.91 11.19 -4.40
N ASN A 206 10.00 10.80 -3.13
CA ASN A 206 9.93 9.42 -2.70
C ASN A 206 8.67 9.20 -1.86
N GLN A 207 8.01 8.08 -2.11
CA GLN A 207 6.83 7.64 -1.39
C GLN A 207 7.16 6.37 -0.62
N LEU A 208 7.25 6.49 0.69
CA LEU A 208 7.69 5.44 1.60
C LEU A 208 6.61 5.14 2.65
N ALA A 209 6.92 4.19 3.52
CA ALA A 209 6.13 3.88 4.69
C ALA A 209 7.10 3.76 5.86
N VAL A 210 6.84 4.52 6.92
CA VAL A 210 7.59 4.47 8.18
C VAL A 210 6.78 3.70 9.20
N ASN A 211 7.42 2.85 9.99
CA ASN A 211 6.71 1.98 10.92
C ASN A 211 7.48 1.77 12.23
N VAL A 212 6.77 1.32 13.26
CA VAL A 212 7.31 1.19 14.62
C VAL A 212 8.35 0.08 14.76
N GLU A 213 8.22 -1.01 14.00
CA GLU A 213 9.13 -2.15 14.09
C GLU A 213 10.49 -1.89 13.41
N GLU A 214 10.48 -1.23 12.25
CA GLU A 214 11.66 -0.97 11.43
C GLU A 214 12.31 0.38 11.74
N ASN A 215 11.51 1.43 11.97
CA ASN A 215 12.00 2.82 12.01
C ASN A 215 11.93 3.48 13.40
N SER A 216 11.71 2.72 14.47
CA SER A 216 11.75 3.26 15.85
C SER A 216 13.14 3.75 16.29
N GLY A 217 14.20 3.28 15.63
CA GLY A 217 15.59 3.72 15.88
C GLY A 217 16.13 4.71 14.85
N ARG A 218 15.28 5.20 13.94
CA ARG A 218 15.67 6.11 12.86
C ARG A 218 16.18 7.46 13.41
N LEU A 219 17.13 8.06 12.68
CA LEU A 219 17.58 9.44 12.86
C LEU A 219 17.15 10.31 11.66
N PRO A 220 16.89 11.61 11.84
CA PRO A 220 17.02 12.39 13.07
C PRO A 220 15.82 12.25 14.02
N VAL A 221 14.65 11.89 13.51
CA VAL A 221 13.43 11.67 14.31
C VAL A 221 13.05 10.18 14.24
N PRO A 222 12.96 9.49 15.39
CA PRO A 222 12.49 8.11 15.44
C PRO A 222 10.98 8.05 15.19
N TYR A 223 10.51 6.98 14.56
CA TYR A 223 9.09 6.77 14.43
C TYR A 223 8.45 6.37 15.77
N LYS A 224 7.44 7.13 16.19
CA LYS A 224 6.58 6.80 17.33
C LYS A 224 5.12 6.90 16.94
N THR A 225 4.31 5.97 17.46
CA THR A 225 2.86 5.98 17.26
C THR A 225 2.25 7.30 17.78
N PRO A 226 1.30 7.92 17.04
CA PRO A 226 0.67 9.17 17.45
C PRO A 226 0.02 9.08 18.83
N PRO A 227 -0.03 10.20 19.58
CA PRO A 227 -0.73 10.25 20.86
C PRO A 227 -2.19 9.77 20.73
N GLY A 228 -2.61 8.84 21.59
CA GLY A 228 -3.96 8.28 21.59
C GLY A 228 -4.19 7.10 20.65
N VAL A 229 -3.26 6.81 19.74
CA VAL A 229 -3.33 5.61 18.89
C VAL A 229 -2.72 4.44 19.63
N VAL A 230 -3.49 3.36 19.79
CA VAL A 230 -3.06 2.12 20.44
C VAL A 230 -2.84 1.05 19.38
N ARG A 231 -1.70 0.36 19.46
CA ARG A 231 -1.40 -0.75 18.54
C ARG A 231 -2.46 -1.84 18.67
N GLN A 232 -2.94 -2.32 17.52
CA GLN A 232 -3.89 -3.41 17.47
C GLN A 232 -3.26 -4.69 18.05
N GLN A 233 -4.07 -5.43 18.80
CA GLN A 233 -3.69 -6.66 19.45
C GLN A 233 -4.29 -7.84 18.68
N GLN A 234 -3.45 -8.81 18.33
CA GLN A 234 -3.87 -10.06 17.74
C GLN A 234 -3.47 -11.21 18.67
N LEU A 235 -4.43 -12.07 19.02
CA LEU A 235 -4.14 -13.30 19.74
C LEU A 235 -3.55 -14.32 18.76
N SER A 236 -2.33 -14.78 19.08
CA SER A 236 -1.71 -15.91 18.39
C SER A 236 -2.36 -17.24 18.84
N ASN A 237 -2.15 -18.32 18.09
CA ASN A 237 -2.69 -19.65 18.38
C ASN A 237 -2.31 -20.21 19.77
N ASN A 238 -1.28 -19.64 20.42
CA ASN A 238 -0.84 -20.01 21.76
C ASN A 238 -1.37 -19.07 22.86
N ASN A 239 -2.45 -18.31 22.61
CA ASN A 239 -3.00 -17.28 23.50
C ASN A 239 -1.99 -16.18 23.90
N VAL A 240 -0.91 -16.03 23.14
CA VAL A 240 0.04 -14.92 23.32
C VAL A 240 -0.49 -13.71 22.56
N ASN A 241 -0.56 -12.59 23.25
CA ASN A 241 -0.96 -11.32 22.67
C ASN A 241 0.19 -10.75 21.83
N LEU A 242 -0.02 -10.60 20.52
CA LEU A 242 0.93 -9.98 19.60
C LEU A 242 0.44 -8.58 19.22
N LEU A 243 1.34 -7.61 19.27
CA LEU A 243 1.05 -6.26 18.80
C LEU A 243 1.31 -6.19 17.30
N LEU A 244 0.28 -5.80 16.54
CA LEU A 244 0.40 -5.58 15.11
C LEU A 244 1.28 -4.35 14.82
N ASN A 245 1.88 -4.35 13.63
CA ASN A 245 2.69 -3.23 13.18
C ASN A 245 1.81 -2.00 12.95
N GLU A 246 2.35 -0.84 13.29
CA GLU A 246 1.71 0.46 13.14
C GLU A 246 2.60 1.30 12.21
N GLN A 247 1.99 1.89 11.17
CA GLN A 247 2.71 2.47 10.04
C GLN A 247 2.04 3.75 9.53
N SER A 248 2.87 4.70 9.11
CA SER A 248 2.45 5.94 8.44
C SER A 248 2.93 5.98 7.00
N LEU A 249 2.18 6.69 6.15
CA LEU A 249 2.66 7.11 4.84
C LEU A 249 3.75 8.16 5.04
N SER A 250 4.91 7.99 4.41
CA SER A 250 5.98 8.99 4.37
C SER A 250 6.13 9.55 2.95
N ILE A 251 6.09 10.87 2.83
CA ILE A 251 6.38 11.61 1.61
C ILE A 251 7.67 12.38 1.83
N GLN A 252 8.74 11.97 1.16
CA GLN A 252 10.01 12.67 1.17
C GLN A 252 10.16 13.46 -0.12
N VAL A 253 10.34 14.76 -0.02
CA VAL A 253 10.50 15.65 -1.17
C VAL A 253 11.70 16.56 -0.96
N CYS A 254 12.48 16.79 -2.01
CA CYS A 254 13.59 17.74 -1.98
C CYS A 254 13.67 18.54 -3.28
N ASN A 255 14.22 19.75 -3.21
CA ASN A 255 14.14 20.76 -4.27
C ASN A 255 12.69 21.09 -4.66
N LEU A 256 11.79 21.18 -3.67
CA LEU A 256 10.42 21.64 -3.90
C LEU A 256 10.41 23.16 -4.02
N LYS A 257 10.16 23.68 -5.22
CA LYS A 257 10.19 25.12 -5.50
C LYS A 257 9.05 25.86 -4.81
N GLN A 258 9.21 27.17 -4.68
CA GLN A 258 8.16 28.03 -4.15
C GLN A 258 6.87 27.92 -4.97
N ASN A 259 5.74 27.79 -4.27
CA ASN A 259 4.38 27.55 -4.77
C ASN A 259 4.18 26.24 -5.54
N GLU A 260 5.17 25.36 -5.53
CA GLU A 260 4.98 24.00 -6.03
C GLU A 260 4.45 23.09 -4.93
N SER A 261 3.73 22.06 -5.36
CA SER A 261 3.31 20.98 -4.50
C SER A 261 3.55 19.62 -5.15
N ARG A 262 3.74 18.63 -4.29
CA ARG A 262 3.88 17.22 -4.67
C ARG A 262 3.12 16.37 -3.67
N GLY A 263 2.61 15.24 -4.13
CA GLY A 263 1.86 14.37 -3.26
C GLY A 263 1.44 13.09 -3.92
N VAL A 264 0.64 12.36 -3.18
CA VAL A 264 0.07 11.08 -3.55
C VAL A 264 -1.44 11.15 -3.50
N PHE A 265 -2.10 10.25 -4.21
CA PHE A 265 -3.53 10.07 -4.11
C PHE A 265 -3.89 8.61 -3.88
N LYS A 266 -5.06 8.41 -3.30
CA LYS A 266 -5.67 7.09 -3.13
C LYS A 266 -7.10 7.17 -3.63
N THR A 267 -7.48 6.16 -4.41
CA THR A 267 -8.87 5.96 -4.78
C THR A 267 -9.62 5.41 -3.58
N LEU A 268 -10.73 6.05 -3.24
CA LEU A 268 -11.60 5.73 -2.13
C LEU A 268 -13.02 5.49 -2.68
N ASN A 269 -13.88 4.91 -1.86
CA ASN A 269 -15.31 4.85 -2.13
C ASN A 269 -16.03 5.05 -0.80
N TYR A 270 -15.97 6.28 -0.29
CA TYR A 270 -16.51 6.63 1.01
C TYR A 270 -17.64 7.66 0.89
N ASP A 271 -18.64 7.48 1.75
CA ASP A 271 -19.71 8.42 1.99
C ASP A 271 -19.50 9.06 3.36
N LEU A 272 -19.19 10.35 3.36
CA LEU A 272 -18.86 11.11 4.56
C LEU A 272 -20.08 11.72 5.26
N ARG A 273 -21.28 11.58 4.69
CA ARG A 273 -22.47 12.34 5.15
C ARG A 273 -22.97 11.97 6.53
N GLN A 274 -22.65 10.75 7.00
CA GLN A 274 -23.08 10.26 8.32
C GLN A 274 -22.04 10.54 9.41
N TYR A 275 -20.94 11.21 9.07
CA TYR A 275 -19.85 11.52 10.00
C TYR A 275 -19.72 13.03 10.15
N GLY A 276 -19.47 13.48 11.37
CA GLY A 276 -19.32 14.88 11.72
C GLY A 276 -17.90 15.37 11.49
N LYS A 277 -16.89 14.49 11.63
CA LYS A 277 -15.47 14.86 11.52
C LYS A 277 -14.66 13.85 10.72
N ILE A 278 -13.66 14.38 10.02
CA ILE A 278 -12.55 13.62 9.45
C ILE A 278 -11.25 14.07 10.11
N GLU A 279 -10.47 13.10 10.57
CA GLU A 279 -9.27 13.34 11.37
C GLU A 279 -8.07 12.58 10.81
N MET A 280 -6.89 13.18 10.91
CA MET A 280 -5.63 12.56 10.48
C MET A 280 -4.45 13.27 11.13
N TYR A 281 -3.47 12.50 11.60
CA TYR A 281 -2.22 13.05 12.12
C TYR A 281 -1.26 13.38 10.98
N VAL A 282 -0.57 14.50 11.14
CA VAL A 282 0.46 14.93 10.21
C VAL A 282 1.72 15.31 10.97
N HIS A 283 2.85 14.81 10.50
CA HIS A 283 4.19 15.14 10.97
C HIS A 283 4.97 15.76 9.84
N ALA A 284 5.86 16.70 10.15
CA ALA A 284 6.81 17.26 9.19
C ALA A 284 8.20 17.39 9.84
N GLU A 285 9.23 17.01 9.09
CA GLU A 285 10.64 17.17 9.45
C GLU A 285 11.47 17.67 8.27
N GLY A 286 12.63 18.27 8.57
CA GLY A 286 13.64 18.63 7.58
C GLY A 286 14.59 17.46 7.29
N ILE A 287 15.05 17.34 6.04
CA ILE A 287 15.92 16.22 5.61
C ILE A 287 17.39 16.46 6.01
N ASN A 288 17.94 17.64 5.67
CA ASN A 288 19.38 17.88 5.74
C ASN A 288 19.83 18.55 7.04
N SER A 289 19.06 19.51 7.54
CA SER A 289 19.37 20.26 8.75
C SER A 289 18.11 20.81 9.41
N SER A 290 18.22 21.15 10.71
CA SER A 290 17.13 21.75 11.48
C SER A 290 16.70 23.15 11.00
N SER A 291 17.43 23.77 10.07
CA SER A 291 17.17 25.11 9.56
C SER A 291 16.66 25.14 8.11
N ASP A 292 16.54 23.99 7.46
CA ASP A 292 16.14 23.87 6.04
C ASP A 292 14.69 24.36 5.83
N VAL A 293 13.81 24.05 6.80
CA VAL A 293 12.40 24.42 6.79
C VAL A 293 12.01 24.95 8.16
N LYS A 294 11.26 26.04 8.20
CA LYS A 294 10.72 26.62 9.45
C LYS A 294 9.21 26.44 9.53
N ASP A 295 8.69 26.64 10.75
CA ASP A 295 7.26 26.62 11.03
C ASP A 295 6.46 27.54 10.10
N ASN A 296 5.34 27.03 9.60
CA ASN A 296 4.38 27.72 8.72
C ASN A 296 4.90 28.09 7.32
N GLU A 297 6.03 27.53 6.89
CA GLU A 297 6.56 27.71 5.53
C GLU A 297 6.04 26.67 4.54
N LEU A 298 5.78 25.46 5.06
CA LEU A 298 5.16 24.37 4.34
C LEU A 298 3.71 24.20 4.74
N TYR A 299 2.91 23.75 3.79
CA TYR A 299 1.51 23.45 3.99
C TYR A 299 1.26 22.01 3.57
N THR A 300 0.57 21.26 4.42
CA THR A 300 -0.05 20.02 3.99
C THR A 300 -1.26 20.36 3.15
N VAL A 301 -1.36 19.75 1.97
CA VAL A 301 -2.49 19.93 1.05
C VAL A 301 -3.25 18.63 0.97
N ILE A 302 -4.55 18.72 1.24
CA ILE A 302 -5.47 17.59 1.22
C ILE A 302 -6.60 17.93 0.29
N ARG A 303 -6.79 17.16 -0.79
CA ARG A 303 -7.98 17.27 -1.63
C ARG A 303 -8.86 16.05 -1.48
N LEU A 304 -10.16 16.25 -1.39
CA LEU A 304 -11.16 15.18 -1.33
C LEU A 304 -12.33 15.49 -2.26
N GLY A 305 -12.72 14.54 -3.10
CA GLY A 305 -13.79 14.77 -4.06
C GLY A 305 -14.04 13.61 -5.02
N ALA A 306 -14.78 13.92 -6.08
CA ALA A 306 -15.00 13.00 -7.19
C ALA A 306 -13.76 12.91 -8.09
N ASP A 307 -13.00 14.01 -8.19
CA ASP A 307 -11.71 14.12 -8.87
C ASP A 307 -10.77 15.05 -8.09
N LEU A 308 -9.55 15.27 -8.59
CA LEU A 308 -8.54 16.13 -7.94
C LEU A 308 -8.33 17.49 -8.63
N ILE A 309 -9.05 17.77 -9.72
CA ILE A 309 -8.76 18.88 -10.64
C ILE A 309 -9.95 19.82 -10.81
N ASN A 310 -11.16 19.30 -10.93
CA ASN A 310 -12.36 20.07 -11.23
C ASN A 310 -13.40 20.05 -10.12
N ASN A 311 -13.49 18.97 -9.33
CA ASN A 311 -14.55 18.75 -8.35
C ASN A 311 -13.97 18.22 -7.03
N TYR A 312 -13.47 19.14 -6.21
CA TYR A 312 -12.85 18.80 -4.93
C TYR A 312 -13.10 19.86 -3.86
N TYR A 313 -13.10 19.41 -2.60
CA TYR A 313 -12.78 20.25 -1.46
C TYR A 313 -11.28 20.17 -1.20
N GLU A 314 -10.68 21.27 -0.81
CA GLU A 314 -9.26 21.36 -0.47
C GLU A 314 -9.10 21.91 0.94
N VAL A 315 -8.23 21.28 1.71
CA VAL A 315 -7.83 21.71 3.04
C VAL A 315 -6.32 21.90 3.04
N LYS A 316 -5.87 23.10 3.43
CA LYS A 316 -4.45 23.39 3.61
C LYS A 316 -4.16 23.71 5.06
N ILE A 317 -3.19 23.02 5.64
CA ILE A 317 -2.81 23.17 7.04
C ILE A 317 -1.35 23.63 7.08
N PRO A 318 -1.03 24.78 7.69
CA PRO A 318 0.35 25.19 7.88
C PRO A 318 1.06 24.21 8.81
N LEU A 319 2.23 23.73 8.41
CA LEU A 319 2.96 22.72 9.15
C LEU A 319 3.95 23.36 10.13
N LYS A 320 3.92 22.87 11.36
CA LYS A 320 4.97 23.02 12.35
C LYS A 320 6.02 21.94 12.14
N VAL A 321 7.28 22.33 12.04
CA VAL A 321 8.39 21.40 11.82
C VAL A 321 8.82 20.82 13.16
N THR A 322 9.00 19.51 13.18
CA THR A 322 9.47 18.80 14.36
C THR A 322 10.93 19.15 14.63
N PRO A 323 11.30 19.53 15.85
CA PRO A 323 12.69 19.78 16.20
C PRO A 323 13.56 18.54 15.96
N TRP A 324 14.77 18.76 15.46
CA TRP A 324 15.73 17.67 15.24
C TRP A 324 16.04 16.92 16.54
N GLY A 325 16.09 15.59 16.48
CA GLY A 325 16.32 14.74 17.65
C GLY A 325 15.14 14.66 18.62
N ALA A 326 13.98 15.24 18.27
CA ALA A 326 12.77 15.07 19.07
C ALA A 326 12.42 13.59 19.18
N SER A 327 12.24 13.12 20.40
CA SER A 327 11.88 11.73 20.69
C SER A 327 10.53 11.62 21.39
N ASP A 328 9.89 12.73 21.75
CA ASP A 328 8.57 12.70 22.39
C ASP A 328 7.45 12.67 21.34
N ALA A 329 6.44 11.82 21.57
CA ALA A 329 5.35 11.60 20.62
C ALA A 329 4.53 12.89 20.36
N ALA A 330 4.34 13.73 21.38
CA ALA A 330 3.62 15.00 21.23
C ALA A 330 4.40 16.05 20.42
N ASN A 331 5.73 15.97 20.41
CA ASN A 331 6.57 16.83 19.57
C ASN A 331 6.66 16.31 18.13
N ILE A 332 6.69 14.99 17.95
CA ILE A 332 6.66 14.33 16.63
C ILE A 332 5.29 14.54 15.96
N TRP A 333 4.20 14.52 16.73
CA TRP A 333 2.85 14.76 16.21
C TRP A 333 2.24 16.00 16.85
N PRO A 334 2.64 17.22 16.43
CA PRO A 334 2.08 18.45 16.98
C PRO A 334 0.57 18.52 16.72
N ALA A 335 -0.22 18.84 17.73
CA ALA A 335 -1.67 19.03 17.60
C ALA A 335 -2.05 20.12 16.56
N GLN A 336 -1.14 21.08 16.30
CA GLN A 336 -1.33 22.11 15.28
C GLN A 336 -1.34 21.53 13.84
N ASN A 337 -0.61 20.44 13.63
CA ASN A 337 -0.53 19.77 12.34
C ASN A 337 -1.68 18.77 12.13
N GLU A 338 -2.39 18.38 13.19
CA GLU A 338 -3.51 17.46 13.09
C GLU A 338 -4.61 18.07 12.22
N MET A 339 -5.00 17.32 11.19
CA MET A 339 -6.23 17.62 10.47
C MET A 339 -7.38 17.16 11.36
N GLN A 340 -8.15 18.11 11.87
CA GLN A 340 -9.45 17.86 12.47
C GLN A 340 -10.47 18.72 11.74
N LEU A 341 -11.08 18.15 10.71
CA LEU A 341 -12.01 18.85 9.82
C LEU A 341 -13.44 18.44 10.15
N ALA A 342 -14.25 19.40 10.59
CA ALA A 342 -15.69 19.24 10.66
C ALA A 342 -16.30 19.22 9.25
N ILE A 343 -17.07 18.19 8.93
CA ILE A 343 -17.70 18.02 7.61
C ILE A 343 -18.69 19.14 7.32
N THR A 344 -19.38 19.66 8.35
CA THR A 344 -20.28 20.81 8.26
C THR A 344 -19.59 22.07 7.73
N LYS A 345 -18.29 22.22 7.99
CA LYS A 345 -17.51 23.34 7.47
C LYS A 345 -17.40 23.33 5.95
N LEU A 346 -17.30 22.13 5.35
CA LEU A 346 -17.27 21.97 3.90
C LEU A 346 -18.64 22.28 3.28
N THR A 347 -19.73 21.87 3.94
CA THR A 347 -21.09 22.19 3.47
C THR A 347 -21.38 23.68 3.56
N ASP A 348 -20.96 24.32 4.65
CA ASP A 348 -21.13 25.76 4.85
C ASP A 348 -20.31 26.57 3.84
N LEU A 349 -19.06 26.16 3.58
CA LEU A 349 -18.21 26.75 2.54
C LEU A 349 -18.88 26.66 1.16
N LYS A 350 -19.49 25.51 0.85
CA LYS A 350 -20.21 25.31 -0.41
C LYS A 350 -21.44 26.22 -0.52
N VAL A 351 -22.22 26.36 0.55
CA VAL A 351 -23.38 27.28 0.58
C VAL A 351 -22.95 28.72 0.42
N ARG A 352 -21.93 29.16 1.16
CA ARG A 352 -21.39 30.53 1.06
C ARG A 352 -20.91 30.82 -0.36
N ARG A 353 -20.13 29.91 -0.95
CA ARG A 353 -19.69 30.03 -2.34
C ARG A 353 -20.86 30.12 -3.32
N ASN A 354 -21.88 29.26 -3.19
CA ASN A 354 -23.04 29.28 -4.08
C ASN A 354 -23.81 30.61 -4.03
N ASN A 355 -23.77 31.30 -2.88
CA ASN A 355 -24.41 32.60 -2.71
C ASN A 355 -23.56 33.77 -3.23
N SER A 356 -22.23 33.60 -3.35
CA SER A 356 -21.31 34.70 -3.68
C SER A 356 -20.59 34.57 -5.03
N SER A 357 -20.47 33.37 -5.59
CA SER A 357 -19.55 33.09 -6.70
C SER A 357 -19.99 31.90 -7.56
N SER A 358 -19.42 31.81 -8.76
CA SER A 358 -19.74 30.73 -9.71
C SER A 358 -19.12 29.39 -9.31
N VAL A 359 -19.68 28.29 -9.83
CA VAL A 359 -19.21 26.92 -9.54
C VAL A 359 -17.79 26.65 -10.00
N GLY A 360 -17.35 27.27 -11.09
CA GLY A 360 -16.00 27.10 -11.63
C GLY A 360 -14.94 27.97 -10.95
N THR A 361 -15.31 28.79 -9.96
CA THR A 361 -14.36 29.66 -9.27
C THR A 361 -13.76 28.92 -8.08
N TYR A 362 -12.43 28.93 -7.99
CA TYR A 362 -11.73 28.48 -6.78
C TYR A 362 -12.06 29.45 -5.63
N PHE A 363 -12.90 29.00 -4.72
CA PHE A 363 -13.35 29.80 -3.58
C PHE A 363 -12.67 29.29 -2.33
N ARG A 364 -12.02 30.20 -1.59
CA ARG A 364 -11.17 29.88 -0.45
C ARG A 364 -11.51 30.79 0.72
N GLU A 365 -11.51 30.21 1.91
CA GLU A 365 -11.56 30.90 3.20
C GLU A 365 -10.34 30.51 4.05
N VAL A 366 -9.89 31.44 4.89
CA VAL A 366 -8.78 31.23 5.82
C VAL A 366 -9.30 31.46 7.23
N ASP A 367 -9.05 30.48 8.09
CA ASP A 367 -9.41 30.54 9.50
C ASP A 367 -8.40 31.33 10.33
N GLY A 368 -8.78 31.71 11.55
CA GLY A 368 -7.89 32.38 12.50
C GLY A 368 -6.66 31.55 12.92
N ASP A 369 -6.70 30.23 12.73
CA ASP A 369 -5.57 29.31 12.98
C ASP A 369 -4.64 29.15 11.76
N GLY A 370 -4.93 29.85 10.65
CA GLY A 370 -4.15 29.79 9.41
C GLY A 370 -4.49 28.61 8.50
N LYS A 371 -5.43 27.73 8.90
CA LYS A 371 -5.94 26.68 8.02
C LYS A 371 -6.80 27.28 6.92
N GLU A 372 -6.72 26.69 5.74
CA GLU A 372 -7.43 27.18 4.56
C GLU A 372 -8.36 26.09 4.06
N TYR A 373 -9.58 26.50 3.73
CA TYR A 373 -10.61 25.62 3.21
C TYR A 373 -11.05 26.19 1.88
N ALA A 374 -10.99 25.37 0.85
CA ALA A 374 -11.35 25.77 -0.49
C ALA A 374 -12.26 24.76 -1.18
N ILE A 375 -13.00 25.24 -2.17
CA ILE A 375 -13.89 24.45 -3.00
C ILE A 375 -13.73 24.88 -4.46
N LEU A 376 -13.64 23.89 -5.34
CA LEU A 376 -13.71 24.06 -6.79
C LEU A 376 -14.69 23.06 -7.38
N GLY A 377 -15.53 23.52 -8.30
CA GLY A 377 -16.58 22.70 -8.92
C GLY A 377 -17.72 22.39 -7.97
N ASN A 378 -18.33 21.21 -8.11
CA ASN A 378 -19.47 20.80 -7.28
C ASN A 378 -19.24 19.45 -6.59
N PRO A 379 -18.22 19.31 -5.72
CA PRO A 379 -17.90 18.05 -5.05
C PRO A 379 -19.07 17.55 -4.18
N ASN A 380 -19.18 16.21 -4.09
CA ASN A 380 -20.22 15.51 -3.33
C ASN A 380 -19.60 14.73 -2.16
N LEU A 381 -20.02 15.03 -0.93
CA LEU A 381 -19.57 14.32 0.27
C LEU A 381 -20.08 12.89 0.35
N GLY A 382 -21.17 12.58 -0.36
CA GLY A 382 -21.70 11.23 -0.48
C GLY A 382 -20.93 10.33 -1.43
N GLU A 383 -20.00 10.90 -2.20
CA GLU A 383 -19.26 10.18 -3.23
C GLU A 383 -17.82 10.70 -3.32
N ILE A 384 -17.04 10.42 -2.27
CA ILE A 384 -15.62 10.72 -2.27
C ILE A 384 -14.88 9.56 -2.93
N ARG A 385 -14.49 9.78 -4.19
CA ARG A 385 -13.80 8.80 -5.04
C ARG A 385 -12.29 8.85 -4.92
N VAL A 386 -11.74 10.00 -4.51
CA VAL A 386 -10.30 10.19 -4.43
C VAL A 386 -9.95 11.13 -3.30
N MET A 387 -8.84 10.81 -2.63
CA MET A 387 -8.18 11.69 -1.68
C MET A 387 -6.74 11.88 -2.11
N PHE A 388 -6.30 13.13 -2.15
CA PHE A 388 -4.92 13.53 -2.34
C PHE A 388 -4.33 13.99 -1.02
N LEU A 389 -3.11 13.57 -0.73
CA LEU A 389 -2.29 14.02 0.38
C LEU A 389 -0.95 14.49 -0.18
N GLY A 390 -0.54 15.71 0.17
CA GLY A 390 0.72 16.24 -0.31
C GLY A 390 1.24 17.38 0.55
N VAL A 391 2.32 17.96 0.06
CA VAL A 391 2.98 19.12 0.66
C VAL A 391 3.17 20.20 -0.40
N GLU A 392 2.92 21.44 0.02
CA GLU A 392 3.09 22.66 -0.76
C GLU A 392 4.12 23.54 -0.05
N ASN A 393 5.10 24.02 -0.80
CA ASN A 393 6.05 25.02 -0.31
C ASN A 393 5.53 26.41 -0.68
N ARG A 394 5.35 27.33 0.27
CA ARG A 394 4.87 28.70 -0.03
C ARG A 394 5.90 29.79 0.15
N ARG A 395 6.91 29.54 0.98
CA ARG A 395 7.82 30.58 1.47
C ARG A 395 9.26 30.38 1.03
N GLN A 396 9.72 29.14 0.97
CA GLN A 396 11.11 28.83 0.66
C GLN A 396 11.35 28.83 -0.85
N ALA A 397 12.55 29.23 -1.28
CA ALA A 397 12.94 29.12 -2.68
C ALA A 397 13.03 27.65 -3.11
N ASP A 398 13.60 26.82 -2.23
CA ASP A 398 13.71 25.37 -2.33
C ASP A 398 13.51 24.77 -0.94
N ALA A 399 12.67 23.75 -0.82
CA ALA A 399 12.46 23.05 0.44
C ALA A 399 12.78 21.56 0.30
N CYS A 400 13.40 20.99 1.35
CA CYS A 400 13.61 19.57 1.51
C CYS A 400 13.02 19.10 2.83
N THR A 401 12.00 18.24 2.74
CA THR A 401 11.19 17.83 3.89
C THR A 401 10.73 16.39 3.75
N GLU A 402 10.50 15.76 4.89
CA GLU A 402 9.71 14.54 4.97
C GLU A 402 8.45 14.78 5.78
N VAL A 403 7.31 14.40 5.21
CA VAL A 403 5.98 14.57 5.82
C VAL A 403 5.35 13.21 6.01
N TRP A 404 4.89 12.93 7.22
CA TRP A 404 4.18 11.68 7.53
C TRP A 404 2.70 11.92 7.72
N PHE A 405 1.89 10.98 7.24
CA PHE A 405 0.43 10.99 7.38
C PHE A 405 0.00 9.69 8.07
N ASN A 406 -0.77 9.82 9.14
CA ASN A 406 -1.21 8.68 9.92
C ASN A 406 -2.67 8.77 10.35
N GLU A 407 -3.27 7.61 10.62
CA GLU A 407 -4.58 7.44 11.26
C GLU A 407 -5.68 8.30 10.61
N LEU A 408 -5.97 8.05 9.33
CA LEU A 408 -7.14 8.64 8.69
C LEU A 408 -8.42 8.01 9.27
N ARG A 409 -9.12 8.76 10.13
CA ARG A 409 -10.34 8.29 10.80
C ARG A 409 -11.53 9.22 10.55
N LEU A 410 -12.72 8.64 10.71
CA LEU A 410 -14.00 9.36 10.71
C LEU A 410 -14.62 9.23 12.09
N SER A 411 -15.13 10.33 12.63
CA SER A 411 -15.68 10.42 13.98
C SER A 411 -16.95 11.31 14.02
N ASP A 412 -17.60 11.40 15.18
CA ASP A 412 -18.94 12.00 15.36
C ASP A 412 -19.97 11.40 14.40
N ILE A 413 -20.36 10.15 14.62
CA ILE A 413 -21.43 9.56 13.81
C ILE A 413 -22.76 10.26 14.14
N ASP A 414 -23.59 10.49 13.14
CA ASP A 414 -24.97 10.92 13.36
C ASP A 414 -25.78 9.82 14.06
N GLU A 415 -26.14 10.07 15.31
CA GLU A 415 -26.87 9.15 16.19
C GLU A 415 -28.39 9.43 16.22
N GLU A 416 -28.91 10.30 15.36
CA GLU A 416 -30.35 10.55 15.28
C GLU A 416 -31.12 9.29 14.87
N GLY A 417 -32.09 8.91 15.71
CA GLY A 417 -32.94 7.74 15.48
C GLY A 417 -34.04 8.01 14.47
N GLY A 418 -34.44 6.96 13.74
CA GLY A 418 -35.63 6.99 12.88
C GLY A 418 -36.77 6.16 13.45
N TRP A 419 -37.97 6.37 12.90
CA TRP A 419 -39.14 5.57 13.19
C TRP A 419 -39.72 4.99 11.90
N ALA A 420 -40.46 3.89 12.04
CA ALA A 420 -41.28 3.35 10.96
C ALA A 420 -42.61 2.86 11.50
N ALA A 421 -43.64 2.98 10.69
CA ALA A 421 -44.96 2.43 10.96
C ALA A 421 -45.42 1.63 9.74
N LEU A 422 -45.87 0.40 9.99
CA LEU A 422 -46.47 -0.48 9.00
C LEU A 422 -47.88 -0.84 9.47
N GLY A 423 -48.87 -0.50 8.66
CA GLY A 423 -50.25 -0.90 8.84
C GLY A 423 -50.68 -1.83 7.71
N ARG A 424 -51.34 -2.93 8.04
CA ARG A 424 -51.93 -3.84 7.06
C ARG A 424 -53.31 -4.28 7.52
N VAL A 425 -54.28 -4.19 6.63
CA VAL A 425 -55.66 -4.61 6.85
C VAL A 425 -56.08 -5.55 5.74
N ASP A 426 -56.51 -6.75 6.14
CA ASP A 426 -56.94 -7.80 5.23
C ASP A 426 -58.45 -8.02 5.42
N PHE A 427 -59.25 -7.67 4.41
CA PHE A 427 -60.69 -7.86 4.38
C PHE A 427 -61.05 -9.09 3.55
N LYS A 428 -61.75 -10.06 4.15
CA LYS A 428 -62.26 -11.25 3.44
C LYS A 428 -63.76 -11.12 3.22
N LEU A 429 -64.18 -11.10 1.96
CA LEU A 429 -65.59 -11.00 1.53
C LEU A 429 -66.17 -12.40 1.29
N ALA A 430 -66.16 -13.25 2.33
CA ALA A 430 -66.64 -14.64 2.27
C ALA A 430 -66.09 -15.41 1.04
N ASP A 431 -66.96 -15.86 0.13
CA ASP A 431 -66.62 -16.57 -1.10
C ASP A 431 -66.33 -15.64 -2.30
N LEU A 432 -66.63 -14.34 -2.20
CA LEU A 432 -66.51 -13.37 -3.30
C LEU A 432 -65.07 -12.91 -3.54
N GLY A 433 -64.21 -12.88 -2.53
CA GLY A 433 -62.82 -12.46 -2.69
C GLY A 433 -62.17 -11.86 -1.45
N THR A 434 -61.00 -11.24 -1.65
CA THR A 434 -60.19 -10.61 -0.61
C THR A 434 -59.68 -9.25 -1.06
N LEU A 435 -59.73 -8.26 -0.15
CA LEU A 435 -59.15 -6.94 -0.30
C LEU A 435 -58.02 -6.77 0.72
N TYR A 436 -56.83 -6.46 0.24
CA TYR A 436 -55.64 -6.16 1.03
C TYR A 436 -55.35 -4.68 0.92
N VAL A 437 -55.21 -4.01 2.06
CA VAL A 437 -54.77 -2.61 2.14
C VAL A 437 -53.54 -2.57 3.04
N SER A 438 -52.42 -2.08 2.52
CA SER A 438 -51.22 -1.87 3.32
C SER A 438 -50.68 -0.46 3.16
N GLY A 439 -50.21 0.12 4.25
CA GLY A 439 -49.50 1.39 4.26
C GLY A 439 -48.23 1.24 5.08
N SER A 440 -47.12 1.72 4.56
CA SER A 440 -45.85 1.75 5.27
C SER A 440 -45.23 3.13 5.19
N THR A 441 -44.77 3.65 6.31
CA THR A 441 -44.01 4.90 6.39
C THR A 441 -42.75 4.67 7.21
N ARG A 442 -41.65 5.30 6.80
CA ARG A 442 -40.40 5.34 7.57
C ARG A 442 -39.73 6.69 7.44
N SER A 443 -39.13 7.16 8.52
CA SER A 443 -38.35 8.39 8.52
C SER A 443 -36.90 8.14 8.12
N ILE A 444 -36.17 9.24 7.91
CA ILE A 444 -34.70 9.27 7.90
C ILE A 444 -34.18 8.63 9.20
N GLY A 445 -33.06 7.91 9.11
CA GLY A 445 -32.41 7.22 10.24
C GLY A 445 -32.96 5.82 10.54
N PHE A 446 -34.13 5.44 10.00
CA PHE A 446 -34.70 4.12 10.26
C PHE A 446 -33.93 3.01 9.52
N GLY A 447 -33.68 1.90 10.23
CA GLY A 447 -33.00 0.73 9.69
C GLY A 447 -33.12 -0.49 10.60
N THR A 448 -32.65 -1.65 10.14
CA THR A 448 -32.57 -2.87 10.95
C THR A 448 -31.34 -2.83 11.88
N LEU A 449 -31.34 -3.64 12.95
CA LEU A 449 -30.22 -3.66 13.92
C LEU A 449 -28.86 -4.00 13.29
N GLU A 450 -28.86 -4.87 12.28
CA GLU A 450 -27.64 -5.30 11.57
C GLU A 450 -27.12 -4.25 10.56
N GLN A 451 -27.92 -3.23 10.22
CA GLN A 451 -27.53 -2.24 9.23
C GLN A 451 -26.45 -1.31 9.79
N ARG A 452 -25.39 -1.15 9.00
CA ARG A 452 -24.35 -0.16 9.27
C ARG A 452 -24.94 1.24 9.13
N VAL A 453 -24.26 2.21 9.73
CA VAL A 453 -24.68 3.63 9.72
C VAL A 453 -24.98 4.13 8.31
N ASN A 454 -24.12 3.84 7.34
CA ASN A 454 -24.29 4.26 5.95
C ASN A 454 -25.41 3.52 5.17
N GLU A 455 -25.99 2.46 5.73
CA GLU A 455 -27.04 1.64 5.11
C GLU A 455 -28.45 1.99 5.60
N ARG A 456 -28.56 2.83 6.64
CA ARG A 456 -29.85 3.28 7.20
C ARG A 456 -30.58 4.20 6.21
N SER A 457 -31.90 4.31 6.36
CA SER A 457 -32.74 5.13 5.50
C SER A 457 -32.28 6.59 5.53
N ARG A 458 -32.12 7.19 4.35
CA ARG A 458 -31.72 8.60 4.17
C ARG A 458 -32.82 9.48 3.62
N GLU A 459 -34.01 8.89 3.47
CA GLU A 459 -35.18 9.56 2.97
C GLU A 459 -36.40 9.22 3.83
N ASN A 460 -37.36 10.14 3.85
CA ASN A 460 -38.69 9.84 4.32
C ASN A 460 -39.41 9.08 3.22
N PHE A 461 -39.85 7.87 3.51
CA PHE A 461 -40.51 7.00 2.53
C PHE A 461 -41.93 6.69 3.00
N ASN A 462 -42.90 6.89 2.11
CA ASN A 462 -44.31 6.59 2.33
C ASN A 462 -44.80 5.75 1.16
N GLN A 463 -45.37 4.60 1.46
CA GLN A 463 -45.94 3.67 0.48
C GLN A 463 -47.34 3.27 0.92
N PHE A 464 -48.22 3.15 -0.06
CA PHE A 464 -49.60 2.74 0.13
C PHE A 464 -50.00 1.82 -1.02
N ASP A 465 -50.44 0.62 -0.69
CA ASP A 465 -50.81 -0.42 -1.65
C ASP A 465 -52.21 -0.93 -1.35
N VAL A 466 -52.97 -1.16 -2.42
CA VAL A 466 -54.29 -1.78 -2.37
C VAL A 466 -54.30 -2.89 -3.41
N ALA A 467 -54.53 -4.12 -2.96
CA ALA A 467 -54.66 -5.28 -3.83
C ALA A 467 -56.02 -5.93 -3.60
N THR A 468 -56.74 -6.22 -4.68
CA THR A 468 -58.04 -6.85 -4.61
C THR A 468 -58.04 -8.08 -5.50
N ASN A 469 -58.57 -9.19 -4.98
CA ASN A 469 -58.76 -10.43 -5.73
C ASN A 469 -60.23 -10.82 -5.60
N LEU A 470 -60.96 -10.88 -6.73
CA LEU A 470 -62.41 -11.09 -6.74
C LEU A 470 -62.77 -12.28 -7.62
N GLU A 471 -63.57 -13.19 -7.10
CA GLU A 471 -64.13 -14.30 -7.86
C GLU A 471 -65.56 -13.93 -8.27
N LEU A 472 -65.69 -13.21 -9.38
CA LEU A 472 -66.96 -12.70 -9.89
C LEU A 472 -67.92 -13.83 -10.31
N GLY A 473 -67.41 -15.04 -10.57
CA GLY A 473 -68.20 -16.23 -10.83
C GLY A 473 -69.16 -16.59 -9.68
N LYS A 474 -68.86 -16.15 -8.45
CA LYS A 474 -69.69 -16.39 -7.25
C LYS A 474 -70.94 -15.52 -7.19
N LEU A 475 -71.04 -14.50 -8.05
CA LEU A 475 -72.25 -13.69 -8.22
C LEU A 475 -73.29 -14.39 -9.12
N LEU A 476 -72.90 -15.44 -9.85
CA LEU A 476 -73.77 -16.23 -10.71
C LEU A 476 -74.40 -17.42 -9.96
N PRO A 477 -75.54 -17.97 -10.43
CA PRO A 477 -76.16 -19.14 -9.81
C PRO A 477 -75.20 -20.32 -9.75
N LYS A 478 -75.20 -21.08 -8.65
CA LYS A 478 -74.29 -22.23 -8.43
C LYS A 478 -74.25 -23.24 -9.59
N LYS A 479 -75.35 -23.36 -10.37
CA LYS A 479 -75.44 -24.26 -11.53
C LYS A 479 -74.59 -23.82 -12.73
N ALA A 480 -74.26 -22.53 -12.84
CA ALA A 480 -73.43 -22.01 -13.94
C ALA A 480 -71.97 -22.45 -13.83
N SER A 481 -71.48 -22.72 -12.61
CA SER A 481 -70.14 -23.26 -12.31
C SER A 481 -68.98 -22.55 -13.04
N MET A 482 -69.10 -21.25 -13.28
CA MET A 482 -68.07 -20.43 -13.92
C MET A 482 -67.15 -19.83 -12.86
N SER A 483 -65.84 -19.78 -13.14
CA SER A 483 -64.86 -19.02 -12.38
C SER A 483 -64.35 -17.86 -13.23
N ILE A 484 -64.44 -16.66 -12.67
CA ILE A 484 -64.02 -15.38 -13.24
C ILE A 484 -63.22 -14.66 -12.13
N PRO A 485 -61.91 -14.94 -12.02
CA PRO A 485 -61.02 -14.33 -11.03
C PRO A 485 -60.65 -12.88 -11.37
#